data_AF-A0AAW6Z7V8-F1
#
_entry.id   AF-A0AAW6Z7V8-F1
#
_cell.length_a   1.000
_cell.length_b   1.000
_cell.length_c   1.000
_cell.angle_alpha   90.00
_cell.angle_beta   90.00
_cell.angle_gamma   90.00
#
_symmetry.space_group_name_H-M   'P 1'
#
loop_
_entity.id
_entity.type
_entity.pdbx_description
1 polymer ?
#
loop_
_entity_poly.entity_id
_entity_poly.type
_entity_poly.pdbx_seq_one_letter_code
_entity_poly.pdbx_strand_id
1 'polypeptide(L)'
;MCNVNIPRKDNSDLELTLETGKTTIIIGANGSGKTRLAVHLEEQLGEKAHRIAAHRALSLNPNIEKISEAKAKQGLFYGNPEWAKDISQRKSARWNNKSSTYLLNDFDRLLQYLFAQQNNLAVENHQKRKRGEEITNSKTKLDTLQEVWERLLPTKKLRITANGAATTAVRELSIWM
;
A
#
# COMPACT_ATOMS: atom_id res chain seq x y z
N MET A 1 -6.77 2.89 29.14
CA MET A 1 -6.93 1.51 29.63
C MET A 1 -8.36 1.09 29.39
N CYS A 2 -8.60 -0.17 29.09
CA CYS A 2 -9.95 -0.72 28.88
C CYS A 2 -10.06 -2.05 29.61
N ASN A 3 -11.08 -2.18 30.45
CA ASN A 3 -11.33 -3.42 31.19
C ASN A 3 -12.40 -4.23 30.44
N VAL A 4 -12.21 -5.53 30.41
CA VAL A 4 -13.08 -6.50 29.74
C VAL A 4 -13.33 -7.65 30.70
N ASN A 5 -14.59 -8.04 30.86
CA ASN A 5 -14.96 -9.20 31.66
C ASN A 5 -15.12 -10.42 30.76
N ILE A 6 -14.30 -11.44 31.01
CA ILE A 6 -14.29 -12.69 30.25
C ILE A 6 -14.98 -13.78 31.07
N PRO A 7 -16.11 -14.33 30.61
CA PRO A 7 -16.83 -15.36 31.34
C PRO A 7 -16.06 -16.68 31.33
N ARG A 8 -15.97 -17.33 32.50
CA ARG A 8 -15.39 -18.65 32.68
C ARG A 8 -16.48 -19.72 32.83
N LYS A 9 -16.08 -20.98 32.65
CA LYS A 9 -17.00 -22.14 32.72
C LYS A 9 -17.63 -22.34 34.10
N ASP A 10 -17.00 -21.83 35.15
CA ASP A 10 -17.45 -21.90 36.53
C ASP A 10 -18.40 -20.75 36.92
N ASN A 11 -18.93 -20.01 35.94
CA ASN A 11 -19.72 -18.78 36.12
C ASN A 11 -18.98 -17.65 36.84
N SER A 12 -17.66 -17.74 36.99
CA SER A 12 -16.85 -16.60 37.42
C SER A 12 -16.44 -15.74 36.22
N ASP A 13 -16.25 -14.45 36.45
CA ASP A 13 -15.69 -13.54 35.46
C ASP A 13 -14.20 -13.32 35.72
N LEU A 14 -13.42 -13.34 34.65
CA LEU A 14 -12.04 -12.88 34.65
C LEU A 14 -11.99 -11.46 34.11
N GLU A 15 -11.60 -10.51 34.95
CA GLU A 15 -11.29 -9.16 34.51
C GLU A 15 -9.92 -9.14 33.79
N LEU A 16 -9.92 -8.68 32.54
CA LEU A 16 -8.73 -8.43 31.74
C LEU A 16 -8.58 -6.94 31.46
N THR A 17 -7.50 -6.35 31.94
CA THR A 17 -7.15 -4.95 31.67
C THR A 17 -6.26 -4.84 30.45
N LEU A 18 -6.76 -4.18 29.41
CA LEU A 18 -6.01 -3.82 28.20
C LEU A 18 -5.47 -2.40 28.33
N GLU A 19 -4.15 -2.27 28.43
CA GLU A 19 -3.51 -0.97 28.50
C GLU A 19 -3.37 -0.33 27.12
N THR A 20 -3.68 0.97 27.06
CA THR A 20 -3.58 1.74 25.80
C THR A 20 -2.12 1.84 25.37
N GLY A 21 -1.84 1.51 24.11
CA GLY A 21 -0.48 1.56 23.55
C GLY A 21 0.40 0.35 23.91
N LYS A 22 -0.12 -0.64 24.64
CA LYS A 22 0.58 -1.90 24.92
C LYS A 22 0.04 -3.05 24.08
N THR A 23 0.92 -4.02 23.82
CA THR A 23 0.56 -5.28 23.15
C THR A 23 0.28 -6.35 24.19
N THR A 24 -0.92 -6.91 24.17
CA THR A 24 -1.30 -8.07 25.00
C THR A 24 -1.26 -9.33 24.14
N ILE A 25 -0.51 -10.35 24.60
CA ILE A 25 -0.39 -11.63 23.90
C ILE A 25 -1.10 -12.70 24.72
N ILE A 26 -2.07 -13.39 24.09
CA ILE A 26 -2.85 -14.45 24.72
C ILE A 26 -2.51 -15.79 24.06
N ILE A 27 -2.02 -16.74 24.87
CA ILE A 27 -1.57 -18.07 24.42
C ILE A 27 -2.46 -19.13 25.07
N GLY A 28 -2.77 -20.19 24.35
CA GLY A 28 -3.53 -21.33 24.88
C GLY A 28 -3.53 -22.52 23.93
N ALA A 29 -3.83 -23.71 24.45
CA ALA A 29 -3.89 -24.96 23.69
C ALA A 29 -4.84 -24.90 22.47
N ASN A 30 -4.73 -25.85 21.54
CA ASN A 30 -5.70 -25.97 20.45
C ASN A 30 -7.09 -26.29 21.02
N GLY A 31 -8.14 -25.61 20.54
CA GLY A 31 -9.50 -25.75 21.08
C GLY A 31 -9.77 -25.02 22.41
N SER A 32 -8.80 -24.31 23.00
CA SER A 32 -8.98 -23.55 24.26
C SER A 32 -9.95 -22.37 24.18
N GLY A 33 -10.53 -22.07 23.01
CA GLY A 33 -11.51 -21.00 22.85
C GLY A 33 -10.94 -19.63 22.47
N LYS A 34 -9.68 -19.52 22.04
CA LYS A 34 -9.06 -18.26 21.57
C LYS A 34 -9.94 -17.48 20.57
N THR A 35 -10.55 -18.17 19.61
CA THR A 35 -11.46 -17.55 18.65
C THR A 35 -12.73 -17.01 19.31
N ARG A 36 -13.31 -17.76 20.25
CA ARG A 36 -14.50 -17.32 21.01
C ARG A 36 -14.17 -16.13 21.90
N LEU A 37 -12.98 -16.11 22.50
CA LEU A 37 -12.47 -14.98 23.24
C LEU A 37 -12.32 -13.74 22.34
N ALA A 38 -11.76 -13.88 21.14
CA ALA A 38 -11.64 -12.76 20.20
C ALA A 38 -13.01 -12.15 19.85
N VAL A 39 -14.01 -12.99 19.55
CA VAL A 39 -15.39 -12.54 19.30
C VAL A 39 -15.97 -11.82 20.51
N HIS A 40 -15.81 -12.38 21.71
CA HIS A 40 -16.29 -11.77 22.95
C HIS A 40 -15.67 -10.38 23.20
N LEU A 41 -14.37 -10.23 22.90
CA LEU A 41 -13.68 -8.93 22.98
C LEU A 41 -14.25 -7.92 21.98
N GLU A 42 -14.52 -8.33 20.74
CA GLU A 42 -15.13 -7.46 19.73
C GLU A 42 -16.53 -7.00 20.16
N GLU A 43 -17.36 -7.91 20.65
CA GLU A 43 -18.73 -7.62 21.08
C GLU A 43 -18.77 -6.68 22.29
N GLN A 44 -17.89 -6.88 23.30
CA GLN A 44 -17.85 -6.00 24.47
C GLN A 44 -17.26 -4.63 24.18
N LEU A 45 -16.28 -4.53 23.28
CA LEU A 45 -15.58 -3.27 22.99
C LEU A 45 -16.24 -2.46 21.87
N GLY A 46 -17.10 -3.08 21.05
CA GLY A 46 -17.76 -2.45 19.93
C GLY A 46 -16.77 -1.75 18.99
N GLU A 47 -17.03 -0.50 18.64
CA GLU A 47 -16.20 0.30 17.74
C GLU A 47 -14.75 0.52 18.23
N LYS A 48 -14.48 0.29 19.53
CA LYS A 48 -13.13 0.39 20.09
C LYS A 48 -12.25 -0.81 19.79
N ALA A 49 -12.82 -1.89 19.24
CA ALA A 49 -12.09 -3.06 18.82
C ALA A 49 -12.21 -3.30 17.31
N HIS A 50 -11.12 -3.75 16.71
CA HIS A 50 -11.10 -4.21 15.34
C HIS A 50 -10.32 -5.52 15.27
N ARG A 51 -10.99 -6.62 14.89
CA ARG A 51 -10.32 -7.91 14.73
C ARG A 51 -9.67 -8.02 13.37
N ILE A 52 -8.40 -8.40 13.41
CA ILE A 52 -7.63 -8.84 12.25
C ILE A 52 -7.32 -10.32 12.44
N ALA A 53 -7.90 -11.18 11.60
CA ALA A 53 -7.68 -12.62 11.68
C ALA A 53 -6.33 -13.03 11.06
N ALA A 54 -5.61 -13.96 11.71
CA ALA A 54 -4.42 -14.58 11.15
C ALA A 54 -4.74 -15.95 10.50
N HIS A 55 -4.25 -16.16 9.27
CA HIS A 55 -3.95 -17.44 8.58
C HIS A 55 -5.02 -18.53 8.36
N ARG A 56 -6.33 -18.27 8.53
CA ARG A 56 -7.40 -19.03 7.83
C ARG A 56 -8.26 -18.17 6.88
N ALA A 57 -8.05 -16.85 6.89
CA ALA A 57 -8.75 -15.87 6.04
C ALA A 57 -7.74 -15.07 5.19
N LEU A 58 -6.79 -15.75 4.56
CA LEU A 58 -5.84 -15.16 3.60
C LEU A 58 -6.42 -15.03 2.18
N SER A 59 -7.73 -14.98 2.03
CA SER A 59 -8.36 -14.49 0.80
C SER A 59 -8.30 -12.96 0.82
N LEU A 60 -7.12 -12.43 0.51
CA LEU A 60 -6.98 -11.04 0.06
C LEU A 60 -8.01 -10.83 -1.05
N ASN A 61 -8.84 -9.81 -0.95
CA ASN A 61 -9.70 -9.38 -2.05
C ASN A 61 -8.80 -9.16 -3.28
N PRO A 62 -8.95 -9.95 -4.36
CA PRO A 62 -8.05 -9.92 -5.52
C PRO A 62 -8.16 -8.63 -6.34
N ASN A 63 -9.12 -7.75 -6.04
CA ASN A 63 -9.21 -6.42 -6.66
C ASN A 63 -8.25 -5.38 -6.06
N ILE A 64 -7.40 -5.78 -5.11
CA ILE A 64 -6.18 -5.03 -4.80
C ILE A 64 -5.03 -5.75 -5.52
N GLU A 65 -4.85 -5.49 -6.82
CA GLU A 65 -3.62 -5.89 -7.48
C GLU A 65 -2.48 -5.03 -6.93
N LYS A 66 -1.85 -5.50 -5.84
CA LYS A 66 -0.46 -5.16 -5.56
C LYS A 66 0.39 -5.81 -6.64
N ILE A 67 0.42 -5.23 -7.83
CA ILE A 67 1.40 -5.59 -8.84
C ILE A 67 2.78 -5.34 -8.25
N SER A 68 3.66 -6.34 -8.28
CA SER A 68 5.03 -6.12 -7.80
C SER A 68 5.69 -5.03 -8.65
N GLU A 69 6.59 -4.26 -8.06
CA GLU A 69 7.33 -3.24 -8.83
C GLU A 69 7.98 -3.85 -10.09
N ALA A 70 8.48 -5.08 -9.99
CA ALA A 70 9.04 -5.81 -11.12
C ALA A 70 8.01 -6.08 -12.23
N LYS A 71 6.79 -6.56 -11.89
CA LYS A 71 5.72 -6.77 -12.87
C LYS A 71 5.23 -5.45 -13.45
N ALA A 72 5.08 -4.40 -12.64
CA ALA A 72 4.66 -3.07 -13.12
C ALA A 72 5.69 -2.49 -14.09
N LYS A 73 6.98 -2.65 -13.77
CA LYS A 73 8.09 -2.29 -14.65
C LYS A 73 8.04 -3.09 -15.95
N GLN A 74 7.82 -4.41 -15.90
CA GLN A 74 7.70 -5.23 -17.11
C GLN A 74 6.52 -4.79 -17.99
N GLY A 75 5.35 -4.54 -17.39
CA GLY A 75 4.18 -4.03 -18.11
C GLY A 75 4.45 -2.70 -18.80
N LEU A 76 5.10 -1.75 -18.10
CA LEU A 76 5.47 -0.46 -18.67
C LEU A 76 6.48 -0.57 -19.83
N PHE A 77 7.50 -1.44 -19.69
CA PHE A 77 8.58 -1.54 -20.68
C PHE A 77 8.19 -2.39 -21.89
N TYR A 78 7.54 -3.53 -21.65
CA TYR A 78 7.31 -4.58 -22.66
C TYR A 78 5.84 -4.80 -23.01
N GLY A 79 4.90 -4.21 -22.27
CA GLY A 79 3.48 -4.23 -22.57
C GLY A 79 2.69 -5.26 -21.78
N ASN A 80 3.06 -6.55 -21.86
CA ASN A 80 2.37 -7.60 -21.11
C ASN A 80 3.31 -8.25 -20.08
N PRO A 81 3.10 -8.05 -18.77
CA PRO A 81 4.00 -8.54 -17.74
C PRO A 81 3.96 -10.08 -17.55
N GLU A 82 2.95 -10.77 -18.07
CA GLU A 82 2.81 -12.22 -17.88
C GLU A 82 3.71 -13.02 -18.84
N TRP A 83 3.93 -12.52 -20.07
CA TRP A 83 4.71 -13.25 -21.07
C TRP A 83 5.81 -12.44 -21.77
N ALA A 84 5.77 -11.10 -21.72
CA ALA A 84 6.81 -10.28 -22.35
C ALA A 84 7.92 -9.96 -21.34
N LYS A 85 9.05 -10.64 -21.49
CA LYS A 85 10.21 -10.57 -20.58
C LYS A 85 11.34 -9.71 -21.12
N ASP A 86 11.40 -9.51 -22.44
CA ASP A 86 12.47 -8.77 -23.11
C ASP A 86 11.98 -7.99 -24.36
N ILE A 87 12.93 -7.29 -25.00
CA ILE A 87 12.66 -6.38 -26.11
C ILE A 87 12.15 -7.07 -27.38
N SER A 88 12.46 -8.36 -27.59
CA SER A 88 12.03 -9.11 -28.78
C SER A 88 10.51 -9.27 -28.80
N GLN A 89 9.89 -9.41 -27.62
CA GLN A 89 8.45 -9.62 -27.45
C GLN A 89 7.65 -8.30 -27.40
N ARG A 90 8.32 -7.16 -27.13
CA ARG A 90 7.70 -5.83 -27.00
C ARG A 90 6.89 -5.44 -28.23
N LYS A 91 7.39 -5.74 -29.43
CA LYS A 91 6.71 -5.37 -30.68
C LYS A 91 5.29 -5.94 -30.72
N SER A 92 5.12 -7.19 -30.31
CA SER A 92 3.82 -7.83 -30.21
C SER A 92 3.05 -7.35 -28.97
N ALA A 93 3.67 -7.47 -27.78
CA ALA A 93 3.02 -7.26 -26.49
C ALA A 93 2.61 -5.80 -26.20
N ARG A 94 3.33 -4.82 -26.76
CA ARG A 94 3.11 -3.39 -26.49
C ARG A 94 2.52 -2.64 -27.66
N TRP A 95 2.91 -3.00 -28.88
CA TRP A 95 2.55 -2.25 -30.09
C TRP A 95 1.62 -3.00 -31.02
N ASN A 96 1.16 -4.20 -30.64
CA ASN A 96 0.34 -5.06 -31.50
C ASN A 96 0.92 -5.22 -32.92
N ASN A 97 2.25 -5.37 -32.99
CA ASN A 97 3.05 -5.42 -34.21
C ASN A 97 3.06 -4.17 -35.10
N LYS A 98 2.48 -3.05 -34.64
CA LYS A 98 2.35 -1.77 -35.36
C LYS A 98 3.15 -0.65 -34.68
N SER A 99 4.46 -0.82 -34.58
CA SER A 99 5.36 0.07 -33.80
C SER A 99 5.24 1.57 -34.13
N SER A 100 4.92 1.93 -35.37
CA SER A 100 4.86 3.33 -35.84
C SER A 100 3.47 3.96 -35.77
N THR A 101 2.40 3.17 -35.65
CA THR A 101 1.02 3.67 -35.74
C THR A 101 0.15 3.29 -34.54
N TYR A 102 0.66 2.45 -33.63
CA TYR A 102 -0.05 2.07 -32.43
C TYR A 102 -0.08 3.24 -31.43
N LEU A 103 -1.29 3.67 -31.04
CA LEU A 103 -1.47 4.69 -30.02
C LEU A 103 -1.08 4.12 -28.65
N LEU A 104 -0.01 4.65 -28.05
CA LEU A 104 0.45 4.25 -26.73
C LEU A 104 -0.36 4.95 -25.64
N ASN A 105 -1.01 4.15 -24.78
CA ASN A 105 -1.64 4.61 -23.54
C ASN A 105 -0.95 3.94 -22.35
N ASP A 106 0.21 4.46 -21.98
CA ASP A 106 1.05 3.90 -20.91
C ASP A 106 0.86 4.60 -19.56
N PHE A 107 -0.05 5.57 -19.47
CA PHE A 107 -0.20 6.40 -18.27
C PHE A 107 -0.54 5.56 -17.03
N ASP A 108 -1.49 4.64 -17.15
CA ASP A 108 -1.88 3.76 -16.05
C ASP A 108 -0.72 2.83 -15.63
N ARG A 109 0.02 2.30 -16.60
CA ARG A 109 1.19 1.44 -16.34
C ARG A 109 2.34 2.21 -15.69
N LEU A 110 2.52 3.46 -16.07
CA LEU A 110 3.48 4.36 -15.47
C LEU A 110 3.11 4.63 -14.00
N LEU A 111 1.85 5.01 -13.74
CA LEU A 111 1.37 5.22 -12.38
C LEU A 111 1.50 3.97 -11.52
N GLN A 112 1.13 2.79 -12.04
CA GLN A 112 1.30 1.52 -11.34
C GLN A 112 2.76 1.28 -10.95
N TYR A 113 3.71 1.50 -11.86
CA TYR A 113 5.13 1.34 -11.57
C TYR A 113 5.63 2.30 -10.50
N LEU A 114 5.23 3.56 -10.62
CA LEU A 114 5.61 4.64 -9.72
C LEU A 114 5.11 4.40 -8.28
N PHE A 115 3.84 4.03 -8.12
CA PHE A 115 3.27 3.72 -6.80
C PHE A 115 3.82 2.42 -6.21
N ALA A 116 4.07 1.40 -7.04
CA ALA A 116 4.71 0.17 -6.57
C ALA A 116 6.13 0.44 -6.03
N GLN A 117 6.92 1.28 -6.73
CA GLN A 117 8.25 1.67 -6.26
C GLN A 117 8.21 2.51 -4.98
N GLN A 118 7.30 3.47 -4.89
CA GLN A 118 7.11 4.27 -3.67
C GLN A 118 6.75 3.41 -2.46
N ASN A 119 5.85 2.44 -2.64
CA ASN A 119 5.47 1.51 -1.57
C ASN A 119 6.63 0.64 -1.10
N ASN A 120 7.42 0.09 -2.03
CA ASN A 120 8.62 -0.70 -1.68
C ASN A 120 9.59 0.14 -0.83
N LEU A 121 9.88 1.36 -1.26
CA LEU A 121 10.80 2.26 -0.56
C LEU A 121 10.28 2.64 0.83
N ALA A 122 8.97 2.88 0.97
CA ALA A 122 8.34 3.19 2.24
C ALA A 122 8.44 2.02 3.23
N VAL A 123 8.18 0.79 2.77
CA VAL A 123 8.30 -0.42 3.59
C VAL A 123 9.76 -0.65 4.01
N GLU A 124 10.70 -0.56 3.07
CA GLU A 124 12.12 -0.74 3.33
C GLU A 124 12.62 0.27 4.38
N ASN A 125 12.32 1.55 4.20
CA ASN A 125 12.74 2.61 5.12
C ASN A 125 12.11 2.46 6.51
N HIS A 126 10.85 2.05 6.58
CA HIS A 126 10.21 1.74 7.86
C HIS A 126 10.89 0.57 8.58
N GLN A 127 11.29 -0.48 7.86
CA GLN A 127 12.02 -1.60 8.43
C GLN A 127 13.45 -1.20 8.88
N LYS A 128 14.17 -0.41 8.08
CA LYS A 128 15.48 0.17 8.44
C LYS A 128 15.39 0.96 9.74
N ARG A 129 14.40 1.85 9.84
CA ARG A 129 14.13 2.63 11.05
C ARG A 129 13.88 1.75 12.27
N LYS A 130 13.10 0.67 12.12
CA LYS A 130 12.84 -0.30 13.22
C LYS A 130 14.11 -1.02 13.69
N ARG A 131 15.10 -1.21 12.80
CA ARG A 131 16.39 -1.81 13.13
C ARG A 131 17.42 -0.79 13.63
N GLY A 132 17.08 0.50 13.65
CA GLY A 132 18.03 1.57 13.98
C GLY A 132 19.04 1.87 12.86
N GLU A 133 18.76 1.41 11.63
CA GLU A 133 19.60 1.67 10.47
C GLU A 133 19.31 3.06 9.88
N GLU A 134 20.35 3.70 9.36
CA GLU A 134 20.22 4.98 8.66
C GLU A 134 19.43 4.82 7.35
N ILE A 135 18.53 5.76 7.09
CA ILE A 135 17.79 5.83 5.84
C ILE A 135 18.61 6.64 4.84
N THR A 136 19.34 5.93 3.97
CA THR A 136 20.20 6.54 2.95
C THR A 136 19.49 6.83 1.63
N ASN A 137 18.28 6.29 1.42
CA ASN A 137 17.51 6.48 0.18
C ASN A 137 16.01 6.63 0.46
N SER A 138 15.50 7.85 0.37
CA SER A 138 14.08 8.17 0.56
C SER A 138 13.43 8.77 -0.70
N LYS A 139 14.23 9.12 -1.71
CA LYS A 139 13.74 9.75 -2.93
C LYS A 139 13.10 8.74 -3.86
N THR A 140 11.83 8.95 -4.18
CA THR A 140 11.05 8.09 -5.05
C THR A 140 11.21 8.51 -6.52
N LYS A 141 10.81 7.62 -7.43
CA LYS A 141 10.72 7.94 -8.86
C LYS A 141 9.61 8.96 -9.15
N LEU A 142 8.60 9.01 -8.28
CA LEU A 142 7.57 10.05 -8.31
C LEU A 142 8.15 11.43 -8.03
N ASP A 143 9.04 11.54 -7.03
CA ASP A 143 9.72 12.80 -6.72
C ASP A 143 10.56 13.27 -7.91
N THR A 144 11.35 12.35 -8.49
CA THR A 144 12.14 12.66 -9.70
C THR A 144 11.24 13.04 -10.88
N LEU A 145 10.10 12.38 -11.08
CA LEU A 145 9.14 12.73 -12.13
C LEU A 145 8.58 14.14 -11.90
N GLN A 146 8.20 14.46 -10.66
CA GLN A 146 7.69 15.78 -10.31
C GLN A 146 8.73 16.87 -10.56
N GLU A 147 9.98 16.67 -10.12
CA GLU A 147 11.07 17.61 -10.37
C GLU A 147 11.31 17.86 -11.87
N VAL A 148 11.35 16.79 -12.67
CA VAL A 148 11.52 16.91 -14.13
C VAL A 148 10.30 17.60 -14.76
N TRP A 149 9.10 17.24 -14.33
CA TRP A 149 7.85 17.83 -14.83
C TRP A 149 7.80 19.32 -14.56
N GLU A 150 8.04 19.75 -13.32
CA GLU A 150 7.98 21.16 -12.93
C GLU A 150 9.15 21.97 -13.52
N ARG A 151 10.29 21.34 -13.79
CA ARG A 151 11.39 21.96 -14.55
C ARG A 151 11.05 22.18 -16.02
N LEU A 152 10.37 21.21 -16.66
CA LEU A 152 10.03 21.28 -18.08
C LEU A 152 8.75 22.10 -18.36
N LEU A 153 7.82 22.14 -17.39
CA LEU A 153 6.54 22.84 -17.49
C LEU A 153 6.37 23.78 -16.29
N PRO A 154 7.10 24.91 -16.24
CA PRO A 154 7.15 25.78 -15.06
C PRO A 154 5.78 26.33 -14.63
N THR A 155 4.83 26.42 -15.56
CA THR A 155 3.47 26.92 -15.34
C THR A 155 2.49 25.85 -14.84
N LYS A 156 2.92 24.58 -14.76
CA LYS A 156 2.09 23.45 -14.30
C LYS A 156 2.73 22.78 -13.09
N LYS A 157 1.95 22.62 -12.02
CA LYS A 157 2.36 21.82 -10.86
C LYS A 157 1.76 20.42 -10.92
N LEU A 158 2.59 19.42 -10.68
CA LEU A 158 2.16 18.03 -10.55
C LEU A 158 1.90 17.76 -9.07
N ARG A 159 0.64 17.61 -8.69
CA ARG A 159 0.25 17.27 -7.32
C ARG A 159 0.06 15.77 -7.19
N ILE A 160 0.90 15.14 -6.39
CA ILE A 160 0.82 13.73 -6.07
C ILE A 160 0.18 13.60 -4.69
N THR A 161 -0.89 12.82 -4.61
CA THR A 161 -1.61 12.54 -3.36
C THR A 161 -1.64 11.04 -3.10
N ALA A 162 -1.97 10.64 -1.87
CA ALA A 162 -2.06 9.22 -1.48
C ALA A 162 -3.03 8.39 -2.35
N ASN A 163 -3.99 9.03 -3.03
CA ASN A 163 -5.03 8.36 -3.81
C ASN A 163 -4.92 8.62 -5.32
N GLY A 164 -3.91 9.36 -5.79
CA GLY A 164 -3.73 9.64 -7.23
C GLY A 164 -2.88 10.87 -7.54
N ALA A 165 -2.66 11.11 -8.83
CA ALA A 165 -1.93 12.27 -9.34
C ALA A 165 -2.87 13.21 -10.10
N ALA A 166 -2.78 14.51 -9.84
CA ALA A 166 -3.52 15.54 -10.55
C ALA A 166 -2.57 16.64 -11.03
N THR A 167 -2.84 17.20 -12.21
CA THR A 167 -2.15 18.41 -12.68
C THR A 167 -3.01 19.62 -12.33
N THR A 168 -2.39 20.68 -11.83
CA THR A 168 -3.08 21.95 -11.57
C THR A 168 -2.30 23.08 -12.23
N ALA A 169 -3.00 23.98 -12.91
CA ALA A 169 -2.41 25.21 -13.41
C ALA A 169 -2.01 26.09 -12.21
N VAL A 170 -0.82 26.67 -12.25
CA VAL A 170 -0.47 27.71 -11.27
C VAL A 170 -1.27 28.95 -11.67
N ARG A 171 -2.35 29.26 -10.93
CA ARG A 171 -2.98 30.57 -11.05
C ARG A 171 -1.98 31.58 -10.46
N GLU A 172 -1.53 32.51 -11.29
CA GLU A 172 -0.79 33.68 -10.82
C GLU A 172 -1.64 34.39 -9.77
N LEU A 173 -1.13 34.44 -8.54
CA LEU A 173 -1.56 35.43 -7.56
C LEU A 173 -0.93 36.75 -8.01
N SER A 174 -1.63 37.49 -8.86
CA SER A 174 -1.38 38.90 -9.07
C SER A 174 -1.73 39.60 -7.75
N ILE A 175 -0.70 39.87 -6.94
CA ILE A 175 -0.78 40.85 -5.86
C ILE A 175 -1.04 42.19 -6.55
N TRP A 176 -2.25 42.71 -6.45
CA TRP A 176 -2.52 44.11 -6.75
C TRP A 176 -1.91 44.92 -5.61
N MET A 177 -0.93 45.75 -5.95
CA MET A 177 -0.49 46.89 -5.13
C MET A 177 -1.35 48.09 -5.51
#